data_AF-A0A0K2ZJR5-F1
#
_entry.id   AF-A0A0K2ZJR5-F1
#
_cell.length_a   1.000
_cell.length_b   1.000
_cell.length_c   1.000
_cell.angle_alpha   90.00
_cell.angle_beta   90.00
_cell.angle_gamma   90.00
#
_symmetry.space_group_name_H-M   'P 1'
#
loop_
_entity.id
_entity.type
_entity.pdbx_description
1 polymer ?
#
loop_
_entity_poly.entity_id
_entity_poly.type
_entity_poly.pdbx_seq_one_letter_code
_entity_poly.pdbx_strand_id
1 'polypeptide(L)' 'MSPDPTFESQRPRLFGPAYRLLGSRSDAEDVLQDAWLRWQASDRAAIPRPGW' A
#
# COMPACT_ATOMS: atom_id res chain seq x y z
N MET A 1 -15.52 -0.03 7.96
CA MET A 1 -14.40 -0.63 7.21
C MET A 1 -13.15 -0.48 8.06
N SER A 2 -12.71 -1.51 8.77
CA SER A 2 -11.48 -1.41 9.58
C SER A 2 -10.25 -1.58 8.68
N PRO A 3 -9.17 -0.82 8.89
CA PRO A 3 -7.95 -0.95 8.10
C PRO A 3 -7.31 -2.34 8.31
N ASP A 4 -6.76 -2.92 7.25
CA ASP A 4 -6.06 -4.21 7.30
C ASP A 4 -4.80 -4.06 8.18
N PRO A 5 -4.69 -4.79 9.31
CA PRO A 5 -3.57 -4.65 10.25
C PRO A 5 -2.22 -4.98 9.62
N THR A 6 -2.20 -5.75 8.51
CA THR A 6 -0.99 -6.04 7.73
C THR A 6 -0.47 -4.78 7.07
N PHE A 7 -1.34 -4.00 6.42
CA PHE A 7 -0.95 -2.78 5.72
C PHE A 7 -0.56 -1.68 6.72
N GLU A 8 -1.34 -1.50 7.78
CA GLU A 8 -1.03 -0.48 8.81
C GLU A 8 0.33 -0.71 9.47
N SER A 9 0.70 -1.98 9.68
CA SER A 9 2.02 -2.32 10.21
C SER A 9 3.17 -2.01 9.23
N GLN A 10 2.92 -1.98 7.92
CA GLN A 10 3.91 -1.64 6.89
C GLN A 10 3.91 -0.14 6.53
N ARG A 11 2.84 0.59 6.83
CA ARG A 11 2.64 1.99 6.47
C ARG A 11 3.82 2.91 6.88
N PRO A 12 4.43 2.81 8.07
CA PRO A 12 5.60 3.61 8.43
C PRO A 12 6.85 3.29 7.59
N ARG A 13 6.99 2.02 7.16
CA ARG A 13 8.13 1.57 6.35
C ARG A 13 8.02 2.03 4.90
N LEU A 14 6.79 2.19 4.39
CA LEU A 14 6.50 2.69 3.05
C LEU A 14 6.58 4.22 2.96
N PHE A 15 6.31 4.93 4.08
CA PHE A 15 6.37 6.38 4.13
C PHE A 15 7.77 6.95 3.85
N GLY A 16 8.82 6.38 4.44
CA GLY A 16 10.19 6.89 4.27
C GLY A 16 10.65 6.94 2.80
N PRO A 17 10.51 5.85 2.03
CA PRO A 17 10.77 5.85 0.59
C PRO A 17 9.87 6.80 -0.20
N ALA A 18 8.57 6.83 0.07
CA ALA A 18 7.62 7.71 -0.64
C ALA A 18 7.97 9.19 -0.41
N TYR A 19 8.28 9.56 0.84
CA TYR A 19 8.72 10.90 1.19
C TYR A 19 10.05 11.28 0.52
N ARG A 20 11.00 10.34 0.44
CA ARG A 20 12.29 10.58 -0.25
C ARG A 20 12.12 10.80 -1.75
N LEU A 21 11.17 10.11 -2.38
CA LEU A 21 10.92 10.21 -3.82
C LEU A 21 10.12 11.47 -4.19
N LEU A 22 9.17 11.88 -3.34
CA LEU A 22 8.25 12.97 -3.65
C LEU A 22 8.68 14.30 -3.04
N GLY A 23 9.50 14.29 -1.98
CA GLY A 23 9.96 15.49 -1.28
C GLY A 23 8.86 16.23 -0.51
N SER A 24 7.61 15.76 -0.58
CA SER A 24 6.44 16.30 0.09
C SER A 24 5.81 15.25 0.99
N ARG A 25 5.47 15.67 2.21
CA ARG A 25 4.76 14.83 3.17
C ARG A 25 3.34 14.52 2.70
N SER A 26 2.64 15.52 2.18
CA SER A 26 1.25 15.36 1.72
C SER A 26 1.19 14.36 0.58
N ASP A 27 2.07 14.51 -0.41
CA ASP A 27 2.13 13.62 -1.58
C ASP A 27 2.49 12.19 -1.18
N ALA A 28 3.36 12.02 -0.18
CA ALA A 28 3.69 10.71 0.37
C ALA A 28 2.49 10.06 1.09
N GLU A 29 1.70 10.84 1.84
CA GLU A 29 0.48 10.36 2.49
C GLU A 29 -0.60 9.99 1.46
N ASP A 30 -0.77 10.79 0.40
CA ASP A 30 -1.71 10.53 -0.70
C ASP A 30 -1.36 9.25 -1.46
N VAL A 31 -0.09 9.03 -1.81
CA VAL A 31 0.35 7.80 -2.48
C VAL A 31 0.13 6.56 -1.61
N LEU A 32 0.34 6.66 -0.30
CA LEU A 32 0.05 5.56 0.62
C LEU A 32 -1.44 5.27 0.72
N GLN A 33 -2.28 6.30 0.66
CA GLN A 33 -3.73 6.17 0.63
C GLN A 33 -4.19 5.43 -0.64
N ASP A 34 -3.67 5.83 -1.80
CA ASP A 34 -3.93 5.14 -3.07
C ASP A 34 -3.45 3.69 -3.05
N ALA A 35 -2.27 3.43 -2.50
CA ALA A 35 -1.73 2.08 -2.35
C ALA A 35 -2.62 1.21 -1.45
N TRP A 36 -3.18 1.77 -0.37
CA TRP A 36 -4.12 1.07 0.49
C TRP A 36 -5.43 0.74 -0.23
N LEU A 37 -5.98 1.67 -1.01
CA LEU A 37 -7.19 1.44 -1.80
C LEU A 37 -6.98 0.31 -2.81
N ARG A 38 -5.83 0.29 -3.50
CA ARG A 38 -5.45 -0.80 -4.42
C ARG A 38 -5.23 -2.12 -3.69
N TRP A 39 -4.64 -2.09 -2.50
CA TRP A 39 -4.44 -3.27 -1.66
C TRP A 39 -5.78 -3.89 -1.23
N GLN A 40 -6.74 -3.06 -0.82
CA GLN A 40 -8.09 -3.53 -0.45
C GLN A 40 -8.88 -4.04 -1.65
N ALA A 41 -8.73 -3.39 -2.82
CA ALA A 41 -9.39 -3.81 -4.06
C ALA A 41 -8.73 -5.04 -4.71
N SER A 42 -7.51 -5.40 -4.32
CA SER A 42 -6.81 -6.57 -4.86
C SER A 42 -7.36 -7.85 -4.24
N ASP A 43 -8.14 -8.58 -5.03
CA ASP A 43 -8.59 -9.92 -4.67
C ASP A 43 -7.37 -10.87 -4.62
N ARG A 44 -6.91 -11.20 -3.41
CA ARG A 44 -5.76 -12.11 -3.20
C ARG A 44 -6.01 -13.53 -3.72
N ALA A 45 -7.25 -13.86 -4.09
CA ALA A 45 -7.61 -15.13 -4.73
C ALA A 45 -7.30 -15.16 -6.24
N ALA A 46 -7.04 -14.01 -6.86
CA ALA A 46 -6.94 -13.90 -8.32
C ALA A 46 -5.51 -14.03 -8.89
N ILE A 47 -4.49 -14.31 -8.06
CA ILE A 47 -3.18 -14.71 -8.60
C ILE A 47 -3.31 -16.18 -9.00
N PRO A 48 -3.44 -16.52 -10.30
CA PRO A 48 -3.43 -17.91 -10.71
C PRO A 48 -2.03 -18.40 -10.36
N ARG A 49 -1.95 -19.42 -9.50
CA ARG A 49 -0.67 -20.11 -9.32
C ARG A 49 -0.24 -20.55 -10.71
N PRO A 50 0.96 -20.17 -11.20
CA PRO A 50 1.42 -20.71 -12.47
C PRO A 50 1.47 -22.22 -12.30
N GLY A 51 0.64 -22.93 -13.05
CA GLY A 51 0.64 -24.39 -13.09
C GLY A 51 1.86 -24.81 -13.89
N TRP A 52 2.94 -25.12 -13.20
CA TRP A 52 4.09 -25.85 -13.71
C TRP A 52 4.42 -26.99 -12.76
#